data_AF-A0A7X1HLE7-F1
#
_entry.id   AF-A0A7X1HLE7-F1
#
_cell.length_a   1.000
_cell.length_b   1.000
_cell.length_c   1.000
_cell.angle_alpha   90.00
_cell.angle_beta   90.00
_cell.angle_gamma   90.00
#
_symmetry.space_group_name_H-M   'P 1'
#
loop_
_entity.id
_entity.type
_entity.pdbx_description
1 polymer ?
#
loop_
_entity_poly.entity_id
_entity_poly.type
_entity_poly.pdbx_seq_one_letter_code
_entity_poly.pdbx_strand_id
1 'polypeptide(L)'
;MRREDFKDYALEVALTVLKVSSTQMDKLKEIGDLSGTEILQEKVISPYERIYGALLEMNVDKMSDEEFNSFKEMVEELRVKNDLDVDAIQKSMKKRMEFKGHSGAKVVEKFYKYNLNRLLDKKSKVEEIYNSLAAEEQKLENLLKDTIQEEDQFDIIYKLQPVREKLRDIEIKYVKVEKDINELKRKLESKWPYEIYGVISEEELLETYKEAFKMED
;
A
#
# COMPACT_ATOMS: atom_id res chain seq x y z
N MET A 1 -29.79 -11.75 -12.88
CA MET A 1 -28.45 -11.90 -12.28
C MET A 1 -28.59 -12.78 -11.04
N ARG A 2 -27.77 -13.82 -10.86
CA ARG A 2 -27.79 -14.62 -9.62
C ARG A 2 -27.24 -13.79 -8.46
N ARG A 3 -27.45 -14.23 -7.21
CA ARG A 3 -26.98 -13.48 -6.04
C ARG A 3 -25.47 -13.27 -6.04
N GLU A 4 -24.71 -14.33 -6.32
CA GLU A 4 -23.26 -14.25 -6.39
C GLU A 4 -22.77 -13.39 -7.57
N ASP A 5 -23.43 -13.48 -8.73
CA ASP A 5 -23.10 -12.61 -9.88
C ASP A 5 -23.30 -11.12 -9.52
N PHE A 6 -24.27 -10.80 -8.66
CA PHE A 6 -24.51 -9.43 -8.18
C PHE A 6 -23.47 -8.97 -7.15
N LYS A 7 -22.98 -9.88 -6.31
CA LYS A 7 -21.84 -9.59 -5.42
C LYS A 7 -20.58 -9.25 -6.23
N ASP A 8 -20.30 -10.00 -7.28
CA ASP A 8 -19.19 -9.71 -8.19
C ASP A 8 -19.35 -8.34 -8.87
N TYR A 9 -20.58 -7.98 -9.25
CA TYR A 9 -20.90 -6.66 -9.77
C TYR A 9 -20.67 -5.55 -8.73
N ALA A 10 -21.10 -5.75 -7.48
CA ALA A 10 -20.88 -4.81 -6.39
C ALA A 10 -19.38 -4.60 -6.09
N LEU A 11 -18.59 -5.68 -6.13
CA LEU A 11 -17.14 -5.62 -6.01
C LEU A 11 -16.52 -4.77 -7.13
N GLU A 12 -16.96 -4.96 -8.37
CA GLU A 12 -16.44 -4.19 -9.52
C GLU A 12 -16.83 -2.71 -9.45
N VAL A 13 -18.03 -2.38 -8.96
CA VAL A 13 -18.43 -0.99 -8.66
C VAL A 13 -17.45 -0.36 -7.67
N ALA A 14 -17.19 -1.01 -6.54
CA ALA A 14 -16.26 -0.50 -5.53
C ALA A 14 -14.83 -0.36 -6.07
N LEU A 15 -14.32 -1.36 -6.79
CA LEU A 15 -12.99 -1.33 -7.41
C LEU A 15 -12.85 -0.21 -8.44
N THR A 16 -13.90 0.06 -9.23
CA THR A 16 -13.89 1.13 -10.23
C THR A 16 -13.76 2.50 -9.55
N VAL A 17 -14.51 2.74 -8.47
CA VAL A 17 -14.38 3.99 -7.69
C VAL A 17 -12.97 4.11 -7.11
N LEU A 18 -12.44 3.03 -6.53
CA LEU A 18 -11.09 3.01 -5.95
C LEU A 18 -10.01 3.28 -7.00
N LYS A 19 -10.13 2.71 -8.21
CA LYS A 19 -9.20 2.96 -9.33
C LYS A 19 -9.20 4.41 -9.76
N VAL A 20 -10.38 5.00 -9.96
CA VAL A 20 -10.52 6.41 -10.35
C VAL A 20 -9.96 7.31 -9.25
N SER A 21 -10.31 7.04 -8.00
CA SER A 21 -9.83 7.80 -6.84
C SER A 21 -8.32 7.69 -6.67
N SER A 22 -7.72 6.50 -6.88
CA SER A 22 -6.27 6.32 -6.83
C SER A 22 -5.56 7.14 -7.91
N THR A 23 -6.13 7.18 -9.13
CA THR A 23 -5.58 7.98 -10.22
C THR A 23 -5.63 9.48 -9.90
N GLN A 24 -6.73 9.94 -9.29
CA GLN A 24 -6.85 11.32 -8.81
C GLN A 24 -5.86 11.62 -7.67
N MET A 25 -5.67 10.68 -6.75
CA MET A 25 -4.70 10.79 -5.66
C MET A 25 -3.28 11.00 -6.18
N ASP A 26 -2.89 10.26 -7.23
CA ASP A 26 -1.55 10.40 -7.81
C ASP A 26 -1.36 11.79 -8.46
N LYS A 27 -2.37 12.30 -9.17
CA LYS A 27 -2.37 13.67 -9.71
C LYS A 27 -2.25 14.74 -8.62
N LEU A 28 -2.96 14.58 -7.50
CA LEU A 28 -2.89 15.53 -6.37
C LEU A 28 -1.50 15.54 -5.73
N LYS A 29 -0.87 14.35 -5.59
CA LYS A 29 0.51 14.25 -5.11
C LYS A 29 1.51 14.91 -6.05
N GLU A 30 1.34 14.75 -7.37
CA GLU A 30 2.20 15.37 -8.38
C GLU A 30 2.21 16.91 -8.29
N ILE A 31 1.06 17.52 -8.00
CA ILE A 31 0.95 18.98 -7.83
C ILE A 31 1.21 19.44 -6.39
N GLY A 32 1.54 18.52 -5.47
CA GLY A 32 1.82 18.83 -4.07
C GLY A 32 0.61 19.24 -3.23
N ASP A 33 -0.61 18.91 -3.66
CA ASP A 33 -1.85 19.25 -2.95
C ASP A 33 -2.11 18.29 -1.78
N LEU A 34 -1.45 18.56 -0.65
CA LEU A 34 -1.54 17.72 0.54
C LEU A 34 -2.97 17.65 1.12
N SER A 35 -3.69 18.78 1.17
CA SER A 35 -5.06 18.80 1.72
C SER A 35 -6.02 18.04 0.81
N GLY A 36 -5.89 18.19 -0.51
CA GLY A 36 -6.64 17.39 -1.47
C GLY A 36 -6.39 15.89 -1.28
N THR A 37 -5.13 15.48 -1.10
CA THR A 37 -4.81 14.06 -0.85
C THR A 37 -5.44 13.53 0.43
N GLU A 38 -5.41 14.30 1.52
CA GLU A 38 -6.00 13.89 2.80
C GLU A 38 -7.52 13.75 2.69
N ILE A 39 -8.19 14.75 2.10
CA ILE A 39 -9.64 14.73 1.90
C ILE A 39 -10.06 13.53 1.03
N LEU A 40 -9.36 13.29 -0.08
CA LEU A 40 -9.67 12.17 -0.96
C LEU A 40 -9.45 10.82 -0.28
N GLN A 41 -8.39 10.69 0.52
CA GLN A 41 -8.11 9.49 1.29
C GLN A 41 -9.22 9.22 2.31
N GLU A 42 -9.60 10.22 3.12
CA GLU A 42 -10.56 10.04 4.20
C GLU A 42 -12.00 9.92 3.73
N LYS A 43 -12.42 10.74 2.76
CA LYS A 43 -13.83 10.87 2.36
C LYS A 43 -14.23 9.91 1.24
N VAL A 44 -13.26 9.37 0.50
CA VAL A 44 -13.53 8.48 -0.64
C VAL A 44 -12.81 7.15 -0.47
N ILE A 45 -11.47 7.12 -0.53
CA ILE A 45 -10.72 5.86 -0.58
C ILE A 45 -11.02 4.98 0.65
N SER A 46 -10.90 5.52 1.87
CA SER A 46 -11.11 4.75 3.10
C SER A 46 -12.55 4.20 3.24
N PRO A 47 -13.62 4.94 2.92
CA PRO A 47 -14.97 4.38 2.83
C PRO A 47 -15.10 3.25 1.80
N TYR A 48 -14.64 3.43 0.57
CA TYR A 48 -14.76 2.39 -0.47
C TYR A 48 -13.87 1.19 -0.22
N GLU A 49 -12.72 1.36 0.43
CA GLU A 49 -11.87 0.25 0.89
C GLU A 49 -12.61 -0.63 1.91
N ARG A 50 -13.31 0.00 2.88
CA ARG A 50 -14.15 -0.73 3.85
C ARG A 50 -15.32 -1.44 3.18
N ILE A 51 -16.00 -0.79 2.23
CA ILE A 51 -17.08 -1.42 1.44
C ILE A 51 -16.54 -2.63 0.68
N TYR A 52 -15.43 -2.47 -0.03
CA TYR A 52 -14.78 -3.55 -0.76
C TYR A 52 -14.39 -4.72 0.14
N GLY A 53 -13.77 -4.45 1.30
CA GLY A 53 -13.43 -5.47 2.29
C GLY A 53 -14.67 -6.22 2.80
N ALA A 54 -15.73 -5.50 3.15
CA ALA A 54 -16.99 -6.10 3.59
C ALA A 54 -17.63 -6.98 2.50
N LEU A 55 -17.58 -6.54 1.24
CA LEU A 55 -18.08 -7.31 0.10
C LEU A 55 -17.31 -8.62 -0.11
N LEU A 56 -16.00 -8.65 0.13
CA LEU A 56 -15.21 -9.89 0.01
C LEU A 56 -15.65 -10.97 1.00
N GLU A 57 -16.01 -10.57 2.22
CA GLU A 57 -16.41 -11.47 3.31
C GLU A 57 -17.92 -11.79 3.30
N MET A 58 -18.70 -11.03 2.53
CA MET A 58 -20.15 -11.15 2.45
C MET A 58 -20.60 -12.50 1.89
N ASN A 59 -21.59 -13.12 2.55
CA ASN A 59 -22.27 -14.32 2.09
C ASN A 59 -23.71 -13.98 1.71
N VAL A 60 -23.94 -13.73 0.42
CA VAL A 60 -25.24 -13.32 -0.12
C VAL A 60 -26.27 -14.46 -0.20
N ASP A 61 -25.84 -15.71 -0.11
CA ASP A 61 -26.74 -16.87 -0.11
C ASP A 61 -27.52 -17.00 1.21
N LYS A 62 -26.98 -16.47 2.30
CA LYS A 62 -27.63 -16.49 3.62
C LYS A 62 -28.61 -15.34 3.86
N MET A 63 -28.65 -14.36 2.97
CA MET A 63 -29.53 -13.19 3.11
C MET A 63 -30.99 -13.55 2.87
N SER A 64 -31.90 -12.89 3.57
CA SER A 64 -33.31 -12.86 3.15
C SER A 64 -33.46 -12.12 1.81
N ASP A 65 -34.59 -12.29 1.13
CA ASP A 65 -34.85 -11.54 -0.11
C ASP A 65 -34.94 -10.02 0.15
N GLU A 66 -35.45 -9.61 1.31
CA GLU A 66 -35.54 -8.20 1.73
C GLU A 66 -34.16 -7.59 1.96
N GLU A 67 -33.28 -8.32 2.67
CA GLU A 67 -31.88 -7.92 2.88
C GLU A 67 -31.13 -7.81 1.55
N PHE A 68 -31.32 -8.79 0.67
CA PHE A 68 -30.66 -8.80 -0.63
C PHE A 68 -31.15 -7.69 -1.55
N ASN A 69 -32.44 -7.35 -1.53
CA ASN A 69 -32.97 -6.22 -2.31
C ASN A 69 -32.45 -4.87 -1.78
N SER A 70 -32.40 -4.70 -0.46
CA SER A 70 -31.80 -3.49 0.16
C SER A 70 -30.31 -3.35 -0.23
N PHE A 71 -29.58 -4.46 -0.27
CA PHE A 71 -28.20 -4.48 -0.75
C PHE A 71 -28.08 -4.06 -2.21
N LYS A 72 -28.98 -4.51 -3.09
CA LYS A 72 -28.99 -4.10 -4.50
C LYS A 72 -29.19 -2.60 -4.66
N GLU A 73 -30.17 -2.05 -3.98
CA GLU A 73 -30.48 -0.62 -4.01
C GLU A 73 -29.26 0.19 -3.57
N MET A 74 -28.61 -0.20 -2.48
CA MET A 74 -27.39 0.46 -2.00
C MET A 74 -26.26 0.44 -3.04
N VAL A 75 -26.01 -0.69 -3.70
CA VAL A 75 -24.96 -0.80 -4.72
C VAL A 75 -25.27 0.07 -5.94
N GLU A 76 -26.53 0.11 -6.38
CA GLU A 76 -26.95 0.98 -7.48
C GLU A 76 -26.86 2.46 -7.13
N GLU A 77 -27.23 2.85 -5.91
CA GLU A 77 -27.03 4.21 -5.40
C GLU A 77 -25.55 4.61 -5.43
N LEU A 78 -24.65 3.72 -5.00
CA LEU A 78 -23.21 3.95 -5.08
C LEU A 78 -22.77 4.11 -6.54
N ARG A 79 -23.22 3.24 -7.44
CA ARG A 79 -22.87 3.34 -8.87
C ARG A 79 -23.32 4.68 -9.46
N VAL A 80 -24.57 5.06 -9.25
CA VAL A 80 -25.15 6.32 -9.76
C VAL A 80 -24.46 7.52 -9.17
N LYS A 81 -24.17 7.52 -7.86
CA LYS A 81 -23.48 8.61 -7.16
C LYS A 81 -22.08 8.88 -7.73
N ASN A 82 -21.41 7.86 -8.25
CA ASN A 82 -20.08 7.98 -8.85
C ASN A 82 -20.11 8.05 -10.40
N ASP A 83 -21.30 8.22 -11.00
CA ASP A 83 -21.48 8.34 -12.44
C ASP A 83 -20.85 7.18 -13.25
N LEU A 84 -20.99 5.96 -12.74
CA LEU A 84 -20.41 4.79 -13.38
C LEU A 84 -21.39 4.14 -14.37
N ASP A 85 -20.93 3.94 -15.59
CA ASP A 85 -21.69 3.25 -16.63
C ASP A 85 -21.80 1.74 -16.36
N VAL A 86 -23.02 1.21 -16.47
CA VAL A 86 -23.31 -0.22 -16.23
C VAL A 86 -22.60 -1.11 -17.24
N ASP A 87 -22.55 -0.69 -18.52
CA ASP A 87 -21.94 -1.49 -19.58
C ASP A 87 -20.41 -1.57 -19.39
N ALA A 88 -19.79 -0.46 -18.97
CA ALA A 88 -18.39 -0.42 -18.59
C ALA A 88 -18.07 -1.37 -17.41
N ILE A 89 -18.90 -1.40 -16.36
CA ILE A 89 -18.72 -2.32 -15.23
C ILE A 89 -18.83 -3.77 -15.70
N GLN A 90 -19.85 -4.11 -16.48
CA GLN A 90 -20.02 -5.47 -17.01
C GLN A 90 -18.86 -5.89 -17.91
N LYS A 91 -18.30 -4.96 -18.69
CA LYS A 91 -17.10 -5.20 -19.52
C LYS A 91 -15.87 -5.50 -18.64
N SER A 92 -15.67 -4.74 -17.57
CA SER A 92 -14.59 -4.98 -16.60
C SER A 92 -14.73 -6.35 -15.93
N MET A 93 -15.95 -6.74 -15.51
CA MET A 93 -16.22 -8.07 -14.96
C MET A 93 -15.84 -9.19 -15.93
N LYS A 94 -16.22 -9.05 -17.21
CA LYS A 94 -15.87 -10.04 -18.26
C LYS A 94 -14.36 -10.17 -18.41
N LYS A 95 -13.64 -9.06 -18.50
CA LYS A 95 -12.17 -9.06 -18.57
C LYS A 95 -11.52 -9.72 -17.35
N ARG A 96 -12.05 -9.46 -16.15
CA ARG A 96 -11.54 -10.08 -14.92
C ARG A 96 -11.70 -11.60 -14.93
N MET A 97 -12.81 -12.10 -15.47
CA MET A 97 -13.02 -13.55 -15.65
C MET A 97 -12.07 -14.12 -16.72
N GLU A 98 -11.89 -13.40 -17.83
CA GLU A 98 -10.99 -13.77 -18.93
C GLU A 98 -9.53 -13.91 -18.47
N PHE A 99 -9.03 -12.92 -17.71
CA PHE A 99 -7.64 -12.90 -17.25
C PHE A 99 -7.41 -13.64 -15.93
N LYS A 100 -8.40 -14.39 -15.43
CA LYS A 100 -8.28 -15.10 -14.16
C LYS A 100 -7.04 -16.03 -14.16
N GLY A 101 -6.13 -15.79 -13.23
CA GLY A 101 -4.88 -16.56 -13.09
C GLY A 101 -3.68 -15.97 -13.84
N HIS A 102 -3.91 -15.13 -14.85
CA HIS A 102 -2.87 -14.49 -15.70
C HIS A 102 -3.12 -12.97 -15.83
N SER A 103 -3.70 -12.37 -14.80
CA SER A 103 -4.05 -10.95 -14.79
C SER A 103 -2.91 -10.10 -14.25
N GLY A 104 -2.92 -8.82 -14.62
CA GLY A 104 -2.00 -7.82 -14.05
C GLY A 104 -2.07 -7.76 -12.52
N ALA A 105 -3.25 -8.03 -11.92
CA ALA A 105 -3.38 -8.11 -10.47
C ALA A 105 -2.44 -9.13 -9.82
N LYS A 106 -2.22 -10.30 -10.45
CA LYS A 106 -1.30 -11.32 -9.94
C LYS A 106 0.15 -10.87 -10.01
N VAL A 107 0.52 -10.14 -11.06
CA VAL A 107 1.85 -9.56 -11.23
C VAL A 107 2.11 -8.51 -10.15
N VAL A 108 1.17 -7.57 -9.96
CA VAL A 108 1.30 -6.50 -8.96
C VAL A 108 1.32 -7.07 -7.54
N GLU A 109 0.49 -8.09 -7.24
CA GLU A 109 0.52 -8.79 -5.95
C GLU A 109 1.90 -9.41 -5.67
N LYS A 110 2.48 -10.11 -6.66
CA LYS A 110 3.83 -10.69 -6.56
C LYS A 110 4.89 -9.60 -6.36
N PHE A 111 4.79 -8.51 -7.10
CA PHE A 111 5.70 -7.36 -6.97
C PHE A 111 5.66 -6.74 -5.57
N TYR A 112 4.47 -6.54 -5.00
CA TYR A 112 4.33 -6.06 -3.62
C TYR A 112 4.95 -7.03 -2.61
N LYS A 113 4.71 -8.34 -2.73
CA LYS A 113 5.32 -9.35 -1.85
C LYS A 113 6.85 -9.37 -1.96
N TYR A 114 7.38 -9.31 -3.18
CA TYR A 114 8.81 -9.24 -3.42
C TYR A 114 9.45 -8.00 -2.77
N ASN A 115 8.86 -6.83 -2.99
CA ASN A 115 9.36 -5.58 -2.41
C ASN A 115 9.27 -5.56 -0.88
N LEU A 116 8.22 -6.16 -0.31
CA LEU A 116 8.07 -6.30 1.13
C LEU A 116 9.24 -7.12 1.72
N ASN A 117 9.56 -8.27 1.13
CA ASN A 117 10.69 -9.08 1.57
C ASN A 117 12.01 -8.32 1.49
N ARG A 118 12.26 -7.61 0.37
CA ARG A 118 13.44 -6.76 0.21
C ARG A 118 13.54 -5.67 1.27
N LEU A 119 12.42 -5.06 1.66
CA LEU A 119 12.39 -4.04 2.70
C LEU A 119 12.60 -4.64 4.10
N LEU A 120 12.09 -5.85 4.38
CA LEU A 120 12.36 -6.56 5.62
C LEU A 120 13.85 -6.90 5.77
N ASP A 121 14.50 -7.37 4.71
CA ASP A 121 15.95 -7.59 4.69
C ASP A 121 16.72 -6.29 4.94
N LYS A 122 16.26 -5.19 4.33
CA LYS A 122 16.84 -3.86 4.56
C LYS A 122 16.65 -3.41 6.02
N LYS A 123 15.49 -3.65 6.62
CA LYS A 123 15.19 -3.33 8.02
C LYS A 123 16.16 -4.06 8.95
N SER A 124 16.34 -5.37 8.75
CA SER A 124 17.28 -6.17 9.54
C SER A 124 18.71 -5.63 9.47
N LYS A 125 19.21 -5.27 8.28
CA LYS A 125 20.54 -4.64 8.12
C LYS A 125 20.66 -3.29 8.82
N VAL A 126 19.60 -2.48 8.81
CA VAL A 126 19.56 -1.19 9.52
C VAL A 126 19.62 -1.42 11.04
N GLU A 127 18.88 -2.41 11.55
CA GLU A 127 18.90 -2.79 12.97
C GLU A 127 20.26 -3.33 13.42
N GLU A 128 20.95 -4.13 12.61
CA GLU A 128 22.30 -4.61 12.89
C GLU A 128 23.29 -3.44 13.08
N ILE A 129 23.25 -2.47 12.16
CA ILE A 129 24.11 -1.27 12.23
C ILE A 129 23.75 -0.43 13.47
N TYR A 130 22.45 -0.23 13.73
CA TYR A 130 21.98 0.50 14.90
C TYR A 130 22.52 -0.13 16.20
N ASN A 131 22.36 -1.45 16.35
CA ASN A 131 22.80 -2.17 17.55
C ASN A 131 24.32 -2.08 17.74
N SER A 132 25.10 -2.14 16.66
CA SER A 132 26.55 -1.96 16.73
C SER A 132 26.94 -0.57 17.21
N LEU A 133 26.30 0.48 16.67
CA LEU A 133 26.58 1.87 17.05
C LEU A 133 26.10 2.18 18.47
N ALA A 134 24.95 1.65 18.88
CA ALA A 134 24.43 1.81 20.24
C ALA A 134 25.34 1.15 21.27
N ALA A 135 25.91 -0.03 20.94
CA ALA A 135 26.90 -0.67 21.78
C ALA A 135 28.21 0.13 21.86
N GLU A 136 28.63 0.79 20.79
CA GLU A 136 29.79 1.68 20.77
C GLU A 136 29.54 2.94 21.61
N GLU A 137 28.39 3.59 21.46
CA GLU A 137 27.96 4.73 22.26
C GLU A 137 27.97 4.37 23.75
N GLN A 138 27.34 3.25 24.13
CA GLN A 138 27.27 2.82 25.52
C GLN A 138 28.66 2.58 26.13
N LYS A 139 29.61 2.03 25.35
CA LYS A 139 31.00 1.85 25.79
C LYS A 139 31.69 3.19 26.03
N LEU A 140 31.54 4.16 25.12
CA LEU A 140 32.11 5.49 25.26
C LEU A 140 31.48 6.26 26.43
N GLU A 141 30.17 6.12 26.65
CA GLU A 141 29.48 6.73 27.80
C GLU A 141 29.95 6.16 29.14
N ASN A 142 30.16 4.85 29.22
CA ASN A 142 30.69 4.23 30.43
C ASN A 142 32.14 4.69 30.68
N LEU A 143 32.97 4.72 29.63
CA LEU A 143 34.33 5.24 29.74
C LEU A 143 34.34 6.70 30.21
N LEU A 144 33.44 7.54 29.68
CA LEU A 144 33.31 8.93 30.10
C LEU A 144 32.95 9.06 31.59
N LYS A 145 32.02 8.23 32.08
CA LYS A 145 31.63 8.19 33.50
C LYS A 145 32.78 7.81 34.42
N ASP A 146 33.63 6.89 33.97
CA ASP A 146 34.76 6.36 34.74
C ASP A 146 36.01 7.26 34.66
N THR A 147 36.05 8.21 33.71
CA THR A 147 37.21 9.09 33.48
C THR A 147 37.20 10.28 34.43
N ILE A 148 38.31 10.49 35.16
CA ILE A 148 38.44 11.57 36.16
C ILE A 148 39.11 12.82 35.56
N GLN A 149 40.07 12.65 34.63
CA GLN A 149 40.81 13.77 34.04
C GLN A 149 39.99 14.46 32.95
N GLU A 150 39.89 15.78 33.03
CA GLU A 150 39.06 16.59 32.13
C GLU A 150 39.54 16.53 30.66
N GLU A 151 40.86 16.49 30.44
CA GLU A 151 41.46 16.37 29.10
C GLU A 151 41.02 15.06 28.42
N ASP A 152 41.07 13.93 29.13
CA ASP A 152 40.63 12.62 28.64
C ASP A 152 39.11 12.58 28.41
N GLN A 153 38.32 13.30 29.22
CA GLN A 153 36.87 13.42 29.02
C GLN A 153 36.55 14.12 27.69
N PHE A 154 37.27 15.18 27.33
CA PHE A 154 37.09 15.87 26.05
C PHE A 154 37.36 14.94 24.86
N ASP A 155 38.43 14.14 24.90
CA ASP A 155 38.75 13.17 23.86
C ASP A 155 37.64 12.13 23.65
N ILE A 156 37.01 11.66 24.74
CA ILE A 156 35.89 10.74 24.67
C ILE A 156 34.67 11.42 24.05
N ILE A 157 34.36 12.65 24.47
CA ILE A 157 33.25 13.45 23.91
C ILE A 157 33.42 13.63 22.39
N TYR A 158 34.63 13.95 21.92
CA TYR A 158 34.92 14.09 20.49
C TYR A 158 34.69 12.78 19.71
N LYS A 159 34.98 11.62 20.30
CA LYS A 159 34.68 10.31 19.67
C LYS A 159 33.19 9.96 19.71
N LEU A 160 32.48 10.45 20.73
CA LEU A 160 31.09 10.14 20.97
C LEU A 160 30.14 10.91 20.05
N GLN A 161 30.47 12.16 19.70
CA GLN A 161 29.71 12.98 18.74
C GLN A 161 29.43 12.29 17.39
N PRO A 162 30.43 11.77 16.66
CA PRO A 162 30.20 11.12 15.36
C PRO A 162 29.42 9.81 15.47
N VAL A 163 29.53 9.07 16.59
CA VAL A 163 28.71 7.87 16.83
C VAL A 163 27.24 8.26 16.96
N ARG A 164 26.95 9.32 17.73
CA ARG A 164 25.59 9.88 17.88
C ARG A 164 25.01 10.42 16.57
N GLU A 165 25.83 11.05 15.75
CA GLU A 165 25.40 11.49 14.41
C GLU A 165 24.99 10.31 13.53
N LYS A 166 25.83 9.27 13.47
CA LYS A 166 25.52 8.05 12.72
C LYS A 166 24.26 7.36 13.25
N LEU A 167 24.05 7.33 14.56
CA LEU A 167 22.82 6.78 15.16
C LEU A 167 21.58 7.53 14.67
N ARG A 168 21.58 8.86 14.71
CA ARG A 168 20.47 9.68 14.18
C ARG A 168 20.18 9.38 12.71
N ASP A 169 21.22 9.27 11.88
CA ASP A 169 21.06 8.93 10.47
C ASP A 169 20.44 7.54 10.25
N ILE A 170 20.80 6.58 11.10
CA ILE A 170 20.27 5.21 11.07
C ILE A 170 18.82 5.19 11.55
N GLU A 171 18.46 5.94 12.59
CA GLU A 171 17.08 6.08 13.06
C GLU A 171 16.16 6.65 11.97
N ILE A 172 16.60 7.70 11.26
CA ILE A 172 15.84 8.27 10.12
C ILE A 172 15.61 7.20 9.04
N LYS A 173 16.64 6.41 8.71
CA LYS A 173 16.53 5.30 7.75
C LYS A 173 15.56 4.23 8.23
N TYR A 174 15.62 3.88 9.52
CA TYR A 174 14.74 2.90 10.15
C TYR A 174 13.27 3.31 10.02
N VAL A 175 12.94 4.55 10.43
CA VAL A 175 11.57 5.09 10.35
C VAL A 175 11.05 5.08 8.91
N LYS A 176 11.89 5.46 7.94
CA LYS A 176 11.51 5.40 6.52
C LYS A 176 11.20 3.98 6.05
N VAL A 177 12.09 3.02 6.36
CA VAL A 177 11.90 1.61 5.97
C VAL A 177 10.66 1.03 6.63
N GLU A 178 10.41 1.33 7.91
CA GLU A 178 9.23 0.88 8.63
C GLU A 178 7.93 1.45 8.03
N LYS A 179 7.92 2.73 7.66
CA LYS A 179 6.79 3.35 6.95
C LYS A 179 6.51 2.64 5.63
N ASP A 180 7.53 2.39 4.81
CA ASP A 180 7.40 1.73 3.51
C ASP A 180 6.88 0.28 3.66
N ILE A 181 7.35 -0.45 4.68
CA ILE A 181 6.88 -1.80 5.02
C ILE A 181 5.39 -1.78 5.38
N ASN A 182 4.99 -0.87 6.26
CA ASN A 182 3.60 -0.77 6.72
C ASN A 182 2.66 -0.41 5.57
N GLU A 183 3.08 0.46 4.66
CA GLU A 183 2.30 0.78 3.47
C GLU A 183 2.11 -0.43 2.55
N LEU A 184 3.16 -1.21 2.28
CA LEU A 184 3.04 -2.44 1.48
C LEU A 184 2.18 -3.50 2.15
N LYS A 185 2.30 -3.68 3.47
CA LYS A 185 1.42 -4.60 4.23
C LYS A 185 -0.03 -4.19 4.08
N ARG A 186 -0.36 -2.91 4.28
CA ARG A 186 -1.73 -2.40 4.09
C ARG A 186 -2.23 -2.65 2.66
N LYS A 187 -1.40 -2.40 1.64
CA LYS A 187 -1.76 -2.65 0.24
C LYS A 187 -2.04 -4.13 -0.06
N LEU A 188 -1.28 -5.03 0.55
CA LEU A 188 -1.48 -6.47 0.42
C LEU A 188 -2.74 -6.94 1.15
N GLU A 189 -3.01 -6.40 2.33
CA GLU A 189 -4.16 -6.73 3.17
C GLU A 189 -5.47 -6.23 2.58
N SER A 190 -5.52 -4.97 2.11
CA SER A 190 -6.75 -4.38 1.56
C SER A 190 -7.10 -4.89 0.16
N LYS A 191 -6.15 -5.56 -0.52
CA LYS A 191 -6.24 -6.25 -1.82
C LYS A 191 -6.56 -5.38 -3.04
N TRP A 192 -7.46 -4.41 -2.91
CA TRP A 192 -7.86 -3.51 -3.98
C TRP A 192 -6.67 -2.85 -4.70
N PRO A 193 -5.54 -2.46 -4.05
CA PRO A 193 -4.46 -1.77 -4.73
C PRO A 193 -3.75 -2.59 -5.80
N TYR A 194 -3.90 -3.91 -5.80
CA TYR A 194 -3.48 -4.77 -6.91
C TYR A 194 -4.66 -5.30 -7.72
N GLU A 195 -5.83 -5.52 -7.12
CA GLU A 195 -7.02 -6.03 -7.83
C GLU A 195 -7.57 -5.08 -8.90
N ILE A 196 -7.31 -3.77 -8.81
CA ILE A 196 -7.66 -2.81 -9.89
C ILE A 196 -6.97 -3.11 -11.24
N TYR A 197 -5.86 -3.88 -11.21
CA TYR A 197 -5.15 -4.36 -12.41
C TYR A 197 -5.67 -5.72 -12.89
N GLY A 198 -6.77 -6.24 -12.32
CA GLY A 198 -7.37 -7.51 -12.71
C GLY A 198 -8.07 -7.48 -14.07
N VAL A 199 -8.27 -6.29 -14.64
CA VAL A 199 -8.96 -6.06 -15.93
C VAL A 199 -7.99 -5.94 -17.12
N ILE A 200 -6.71 -6.21 -16.91
CA ILE A 200 -5.67 -6.27 -17.94
C ILE A 200 -4.92 -7.60 -17.78
N SER A 201 -4.34 -8.10 -18.87
CA SER A 201 -3.50 -9.30 -18.82
C SER A 201 -2.13 -9.01 -18.21
N GLU A 202 -1.42 -10.05 -17.80
CA GLU A 202 -0.01 -9.97 -17.42
C GLU A 202 0.85 -9.41 -18.57
N GLU A 203 0.59 -9.84 -19.81
CA GLU A 203 1.30 -9.37 -21.01
C GLU A 203 1.10 -7.86 -21.25
N GLU A 204 -0.14 -7.38 -21.20
CA GLU A 204 -0.49 -5.96 -21.40
C GLU A 204 0.18 -5.08 -20.32
N LEU A 205 0.22 -5.55 -19.08
CA LEU A 205 0.89 -4.83 -17.99
C LEU A 205 2.42 -4.77 -18.21
N LEU A 206 3.03 -5.87 -18.65
CA LEU A 206 4.47 -5.93 -18.92
C LEU A 206 4.87 -5.05 -20.11
N GLU A 207 4.06 -5.02 -21.16
CA GLU A 207 4.27 -4.13 -22.31
C GLU A 207 4.21 -2.66 -21.89
N THR A 208 3.16 -2.28 -21.15
CA THR A 208 3.02 -0.92 -20.60
C THR A 208 4.22 -0.53 -19.74
N TYR A 209 4.74 -1.47 -18.95
CA TYR A 209 5.94 -1.26 -18.13
C TYR A 209 7.18 -1.04 -19.00
N LYS A 210 7.42 -1.89 -20.01
CA LYS A 210 8.56 -1.74 -20.93
C LYS A 210 8.55 -0.39 -21.64
N GLU A 211 7.39 0.02 -22.15
CA GLU A 211 7.21 1.32 -22.83
C GLU A 211 7.48 2.50 -21.89
N ALA A 212 6.93 2.47 -20.67
CA ALA A 212 7.09 3.54 -19.69
C ALA A 212 8.55 3.73 -19.24
N PHE A 213 9.34 2.64 -19.20
CA PHE A 213 10.73 2.67 -18.75
C PHE A 213 11.76 2.65 -19.88
N LYS A 214 11.33 2.73 -21.15
CA LYS A 214 12.20 2.67 -22.36
C LYS A 214 13.24 1.56 -22.27
N MET A 215 12.86 0.40 -21.75
CA MET A 215 13.73 -0.76 -21.76
C MET A 215 13.69 -1.32 -23.18
N GLU A 216 14.61 -0.85 -24.04
CA GLU A 216 14.89 -1.53 -25.31
C GLU A 216 15.48 -2.92 -24.98
N ASP A 217 14.93 -3.96 -25.64
CA ASP A 217 15.29 -5.37 -25.43
C ASP A 217 16.80 -5.66 -25.68
#